data_AF-A0A1M7QMJ5-F1
#
_entry.id   AF-A0A1M7QMJ5-F1
#
_cell.length_a   1.000
_cell.length_b   1.000
_cell.length_c   1.000
_cell.angle_alpha   90.00
_cell.angle_beta   90.00
_cell.angle_gamma   90.00
#
_symmetry.space_group_name_H-M   'P 1'
#
loop_
_entity.id
_entity.type
_entity.pdbx_description
1 polymer ?
#
loop_
_entity_poly.entity_id
_entity_poly.type
_entity_poly.pdbx_seq_one_letter_code
_entity_poly.pdbx_strand_id
1 'polypeptide(L)'
;MKTIKLTLNMFFLLAFFTLACEKEDDGPRIIQKEYVLNPVSDPMIQGSITFTKESETSTLIRIELEGTEAGNSHPAHIHNNAASEGGGIAIGLSDVDGASGVSETTVTQTGDGTAITYEELLNFDGHANVHLSSTAMSTLIAQGNIGSNASSNMPNDSNPDNNNNDGY
;
A
#
# COMPACT_ATOMS: atom_id res chain seq x y z
N MET A 1 13.78 80.67 29.68
CA MET A 1 14.97 79.95 29.15
C MET A 1 14.77 78.49 29.47
N LYS A 2 14.46 77.67 28.45
CA LYS A 2 14.22 76.22 28.60
C LYS A 2 15.55 75.48 28.46
N THR A 3 15.76 74.55 29.37
CA THR A 3 16.99 73.81 29.61
C THR A 3 16.95 72.43 28.96
N ILE A 4 18.16 71.91 28.71
CA ILE A 4 18.57 70.49 28.62
C ILE A 4 18.39 69.77 27.28
N LYS A 5 19.55 69.52 26.63
CA LYS A 5 19.80 68.40 25.71
C LYS A 5 20.08 67.14 26.54
N LEU A 6 19.53 65.97 26.20
CA LEU A 6 20.22 64.69 26.40
C LEU A 6 19.57 63.49 25.67
N THR A 7 20.40 62.85 24.85
CA THR A 7 20.56 61.41 24.53
C THR A 7 19.40 60.54 24.01
N LEU A 8 19.60 60.11 22.75
CA LEU A 8 19.56 58.74 22.23
C LEU A 8 18.80 57.70 23.07
N ASN A 9 17.59 57.34 22.61
CA ASN A 9 16.89 56.14 23.06
C ASN A 9 17.08 55.01 22.06
N MET A 10 17.69 53.95 22.58
CA MET A 10 18.01 52.69 21.95
C MET A 10 16.74 51.95 21.55
N PHE A 11 16.60 51.66 20.27
CA PHE A 11 15.58 50.77 19.73
C PHE A 11 15.95 49.33 20.11
N PHE A 12 15.41 48.82 21.22
CA PHE A 12 15.51 47.40 21.56
C PHE A 12 14.13 46.77 21.33
N LEU A 13 13.86 46.44 20.07
CA LEU A 13 12.75 45.58 19.71
C LEU A 13 13.09 44.19 20.24
N LEU A 14 12.52 43.83 21.40
CA LEU A 14 12.62 42.49 21.93
C LEU A 14 11.77 41.57 21.04
N ALA A 15 12.40 41.03 20.01
CA ALA A 15 11.87 39.91 19.26
C ALA A 15 11.81 38.72 20.23
N PHE A 16 10.65 38.51 20.84
CA PHE A 16 10.29 37.22 21.43
C PHE A 16 10.14 36.22 20.27
N PHE A 17 11.27 35.71 19.79
CA PHE A 17 11.33 34.45 19.09
C PHE A 17 11.04 33.36 20.13
N THR A 18 9.77 33.04 20.31
CA THR A 18 9.40 31.78 20.97
C THR A 18 9.75 30.67 19.99
N LEU A 19 10.88 30.00 20.23
CA LEU A 19 11.18 28.73 19.57
C LEU A 19 10.10 27.71 19.95
N ALA A 20 9.72 26.98 18.90
CA ALA A 20 8.86 25.82 18.85
C ALA A 20 9.15 24.76 19.92
N CYS A 21 8.07 24.11 20.33
CA CYS A 21 8.03 22.66 20.38
C CYS A 21 6.63 22.25 19.93
N GLU A 22 6.40 22.21 18.61
CA GLU A 22 5.32 21.39 18.10
C GLU A 22 5.76 19.95 18.38
N LYS A 23 5.02 19.24 19.24
CA LYS A 23 5.22 17.82 19.41
C LYS A 23 5.08 17.20 18.01
N GLU A 24 6.17 16.66 17.48
CA GLU A 24 6.09 15.83 16.29
C GLU A 24 5.31 14.56 16.69
N ASP A 25 4.12 14.44 16.14
CA ASP A 25 3.22 13.33 16.31
C ASP A 25 3.75 12.17 15.45
N ASP A 26 4.65 11.35 16.00
CA ASP A 26 5.04 10.06 15.40
C ASP A 26 3.85 9.10 15.57
N GLY A 27 2.82 9.32 14.74
CA GLY A 27 1.69 8.43 14.61
C GLY A 27 2.16 7.01 14.26
N PRO A 28 1.33 5.99 14.47
CA PRO A 28 1.71 4.60 14.19
C PRO A 28 2.14 4.45 12.74
N ARG A 29 3.38 4.00 12.53
CA ARG A 29 3.92 3.69 11.20
C ARG A 29 3.12 2.55 10.58
N ILE A 30 2.58 2.78 9.39
CA ILE A 30 1.94 1.75 8.58
C ILE A 30 3.02 1.06 7.74
N ILE A 31 3.17 -0.25 7.93
CA ILE A 31 4.09 -1.06 7.13
C ILE A 31 3.27 -1.73 6.03
N GLN A 32 3.50 -1.33 4.78
CA GLN A 32 2.76 -1.88 3.65
C GLN A 32 3.60 -1.97 2.37
N LYS A 33 3.18 -2.85 1.46
CA LYS A 33 3.74 -2.96 0.11
C LYS A 33 2.62 -3.07 -0.91
N GLU A 34 2.65 -2.18 -1.89
CA GLU A 34 1.72 -2.18 -3.02
C GLU A 34 2.36 -2.81 -4.27
N TYR A 35 1.55 -3.55 -5.02
CA TYR A 35 1.87 -4.12 -6.32
C TYR A 35 0.81 -3.75 -7.35
N VAL A 36 1.23 -3.50 -8.59
CA VAL A 36 0.33 -3.14 -9.69
C VAL A 36 -0.41 -4.37 -10.22
N LEU A 37 -1.73 -4.24 -10.42
CA LEU A 37 -2.56 -5.17 -11.18
C LEU A 37 -2.88 -4.55 -12.55
N ASN A 38 -2.34 -5.15 -13.59
CA ASN A 38 -2.50 -4.69 -14.97
C ASN A 38 -3.82 -5.20 -15.56
N PRO A 39 -4.43 -4.46 -16.51
CA PRO A 39 -5.61 -4.91 -17.22
C PRO A 39 -5.32 -6.18 -18.04
N VAL A 40 -6.31 -7.07 -18.13
CA VAL A 40 -6.22 -8.29 -18.95
C VAL A 40 -7.29 -8.33 -20.03
N SER A 41 -8.55 -8.67 -19.71
CA SER A 41 -9.63 -8.75 -20.71
C SER A 41 -10.29 -7.41 -21.03
N ASP A 42 -10.17 -6.44 -20.14
CA ASP A 42 -10.72 -5.09 -20.30
C ASP A 42 -9.62 -4.06 -20.01
N PRO A 43 -9.24 -3.21 -20.99
CA PRO A 43 -8.20 -2.20 -20.80
C PRO A 43 -8.57 -1.10 -19.79
N MET A 44 -9.84 -0.99 -19.38
CA MET A 44 -10.30 -0.03 -18.37
C MET A 44 -10.21 -0.57 -16.95
N ILE A 45 -10.03 -1.89 -16.77
CA ILE A 45 -9.97 -2.51 -15.44
C ILE A 45 -8.52 -2.68 -15.01
N GLN A 46 -8.07 -1.86 -14.07
CA GLN A 46 -6.69 -1.85 -13.58
C GLN A 46 -6.67 -1.38 -12.13
N GLY A 47 -5.57 -1.63 -11.42
CA GLY A 47 -5.45 -1.15 -10.05
C GLY A 47 -4.26 -1.73 -9.32
N SER A 48 -4.45 -2.06 -8.05
CA SER A 48 -3.37 -2.56 -7.20
C SER A 48 -3.84 -3.61 -6.19
N ILE A 49 -2.85 -4.32 -5.65
CA ILE A 49 -2.97 -5.17 -4.47
C ILE A 49 -1.96 -4.69 -3.43
N THR A 50 -2.42 -4.38 -2.23
CA THR A 50 -1.61 -3.86 -1.12
C THR A 50 -1.59 -4.86 0.03
N PHE A 51 -0.40 -5.18 0.50
CA PHE A 51 -0.18 -5.97 1.71
C PHE A 51 0.16 -5.02 2.85
N THR A 52 -0.60 -5.06 3.94
CA THR A 52 -0.37 -4.25 5.15
C THR A 52 -0.11 -5.17 6.33
N LYS A 53 1.03 -5.01 7.00
CA LYS A 53 1.36 -5.78 8.21
C LYS A 53 0.47 -5.32 9.36
N GLU A 54 -0.45 -6.19 9.81
CA GLU A 54 -1.29 -5.92 10.98
C GLU A 54 -0.65 -6.46 12.27
N SER A 55 0.05 -7.59 12.17
CA SER A 55 0.81 -8.20 13.27
C SER A 55 1.95 -9.06 12.73
N GLU A 56 2.72 -9.71 13.61
CA GLU A 56 3.75 -10.68 13.20
C GLU A 56 3.19 -11.90 12.47
N THR A 57 1.88 -12.16 12.60
CA THR A 57 1.23 -13.37 12.07
C THR A 57 0.03 -13.05 11.16
N SER A 58 -0.25 -11.78 10.88
CA SER A 58 -1.39 -11.37 10.06
C SER A 58 -1.04 -10.23 9.12
N THR A 59 -1.47 -10.39 7.87
CA THR A 59 -1.35 -9.38 6.81
C THR A 59 -2.73 -9.10 6.26
N LEU A 60 -3.14 -7.83 6.22
CA LEU A 60 -4.29 -7.39 5.47
C LEU A 60 -3.90 -7.27 4.00
N ILE A 61 -4.60 -8.00 3.14
CA ILE A 61 -4.47 -7.90 1.68
C ILE A 61 -5.68 -7.15 1.16
N ARG A 62 -5.45 -6.00 0.54
CA ARG A 62 -6.47 -5.16 -0.06
C ARG A 62 -6.28 -5.09 -1.57
N ILE A 63 -7.33 -5.35 -2.34
CA ILE A 63 -7.34 -5.11 -3.78
C ILE A 63 -8.21 -3.89 -4.05
N GLU A 64 -7.73 -3.00 -4.91
CA GLU A 64 -8.48 -1.82 -5.37
C GLU A 64 -8.37 -1.77 -6.90
N LEU A 65 -9.51 -1.86 -7.58
CA LEU A 65 -9.63 -1.79 -9.03
C LEU A 65 -10.49 -0.60 -9.44
N GLU A 66 -10.05 0.08 -10.49
CA GLU A 66 -10.88 1.01 -11.25
C GLU A 66 -11.60 0.26 -12.37
N GLY A 67 -12.70 0.83 -12.87
CA GLY A 67 -13.40 0.31 -14.06
C GLY A 67 -14.31 -0.90 -13.82
N THR A 68 -14.49 -1.36 -12.58
CA THR A 68 -15.49 -2.39 -12.25
C THR A 68 -16.92 -1.82 -12.30
N GLU A 69 -17.92 -2.70 -12.37
CA GLU A 69 -19.33 -2.30 -12.46
C GLU A 69 -20.19 -2.89 -11.33
N ALA A 70 -21.11 -2.08 -10.80
CA ALA A 70 -22.02 -2.49 -9.74
C ALA A 70 -22.89 -3.70 -10.15
N GLY A 71 -23.07 -4.64 -9.21
CA GLY A 71 -23.79 -5.90 -9.45
C GLY A 71 -22.90 -7.06 -9.86
N ASN A 72 -21.61 -6.82 -10.13
CA ASN A 72 -20.62 -7.86 -10.33
C ASN A 72 -19.91 -8.24 -9.01
N SER A 73 -19.38 -9.47 -8.99
CA SER A 73 -18.51 -10.00 -7.93
C SER A 73 -17.37 -10.73 -8.63
N HIS A 74 -16.14 -10.36 -8.31
CA HIS A 74 -14.95 -10.81 -9.04
C HIS A 74 -14.03 -11.62 -8.13
N PRO A 75 -14.06 -12.97 -8.22
CA PRO A 75 -13.18 -13.82 -7.42
C PRO A 75 -11.71 -13.45 -7.60
N ALA A 76 -10.92 -13.54 -6.52
CA ALA A 76 -9.51 -13.19 -6.54
C ALA A 76 -8.65 -14.24 -5.82
N HIS A 77 -7.43 -14.43 -6.33
CA HIS A 77 -6.49 -15.42 -5.80
C HIS A 77 -5.05 -14.93 -5.92
N ILE A 78 -4.19 -15.38 -4.99
CA ILE A 78 -2.75 -15.40 -5.19
C ILE A 78 -2.35 -16.80 -5.64
N HIS A 79 -1.61 -16.87 -6.73
CA HIS A 79 -1.08 -18.08 -7.34
C HIS A 79 0.44 -18.17 -7.18
N ASN A 80 0.97 -19.38 -7.29
CA ASN A 80 2.41 -19.62 -7.34
C ASN A 80 3.04 -19.15 -8.66
N ASN A 81 4.33 -18.84 -8.62
CA ASN A 81 5.20 -18.38 -9.71
C ASN A 81 4.77 -17.04 -10.34
N ALA A 82 5.56 -16.59 -11.32
CA ALA A 82 5.22 -15.42 -12.13
C ALA A 82 3.94 -15.65 -12.95
N ALA A 83 3.19 -14.57 -13.20
CA ALA A 83 1.97 -14.58 -14.01
C ALA A 83 2.16 -15.22 -15.40
N SER A 84 3.30 -15.00 -16.04
CA SER A 84 3.65 -15.58 -17.35
C SER A 84 3.86 -17.10 -17.32
N GLU A 85 4.15 -17.66 -16.16
CA GLU A 85 4.37 -19.10 -15.95
C GLU A 85 3.09 -19.78 -15.47
N GLY A 86 2.18 -19.02 -14.85
CA GLY A 86 0.99 -19.53 -14.18
C GLY A 86 1.35 -20.32 -12.91
N GLY A 87 0.35 -20.98 -12.33
CA GLY A 87 0.56 -21.78 -11.13
C GLY A 87 -0.73 -22.13 -10.41
N GLY A 88 -0.65 -23.06 -9.47
CA GLY A 88 -1.77 -23.39 -8.59
C GLY A 88 -2.09 -22.23 -7.64
N ILE A 89 -3.33 -22.19 -7.15
CA ILE A 89 -3.78 -21.23 -6.14
C ILE A 89 -3.03 -21.50 -4.83
N ALA A 90 -2.37 -20.47 -4.29
CA ALA A 90 -1.70 -20.49 -3.01
C ALA A 90 -2.58 -19.92 -1.90
N ILE A 91 -3.29 -18.81 -2.16
CA ILE A 91 -4.15 -18.13 -1.20
C ILE A 91 -5.45 -17.71 -1.92
N GLY A 92 -6.59 -18.03 -1.31
CA GLY A 92 -7.88 -17.49 -1.73
C GLY A 92 -8.14 -16.13 -1.08
N LEU A 93 -8.66 -15.19 -1.86
CA LEU A 93 -9.01 -13.86 -1.40
C LEU A 93 -10.52 -13.65 -1.48
N SER A 94 -11.04 -12.69 -0.73
CA SER A 94 -12.39 -12.19 -0.88
C SER A 94 -12.61 -11.66 -2.30
N ASP A 95 -13.78 -11.94 -2.87
CA ASP A 95 -14.20 -11.37 -4.15
C ASP A 95 -14.13 -9.83 -4.11
N VAL A 96 -13.63 -9.23 -5.20
CA VAL A 96 -13.70 -7.79 -5.43
C VAL A 96 -15.16 -7.41 -5.73
N ASP A 97 -15.72 -6.55 -4.90
CA ASP A 97 -17.08 -6.03 -5.09
C ASP A 97 -17.10 -5.09 -6.30
N GLY A 98 -17.94 -5.39 -7.29
CA GLY A 98 -17.93 -4.64 -8.55
C GLY A 98 -18.38 -3.19 -8.41
N ALA A 99 -19.17 -2.84 -7.38
CA ALA A 99 -19.64 -1.47 -7.19
C ALA A 99 -18.55 -0.54 -6.63
N SER A 100 -17.74 -1.05 -5.71
CA SER A 100 -16.65 -0.31 -5.07
C SER A 100 -15.29 -0.52 -5.74
N GLY A 101 -15.11 -1.65 -6.44
CA GLY A 101 -13.82 -2.09 -6.96
C GLY A 101 -12.87 -2.62 -5.88
N VAL A 102 -13.39 -2.91 -4.67
CA VAL A 102 -12.55 -3.19 -3.50
C VAL A 102 -12.78 -4.60 -2.96
N SER A 103 -11.72 -5.25 -2.49
CA SER A 103 -11.81 -6.34 -1.51
C SER A 103 -10.74 -6.26 -0.43
N GLU A 104 -11.03 -6.89 0.71
CA GLU A 104 -10.11 -7.02 1.84
C GLU A 104 -10.11 -8.46 2.35
N THR A 105 -8.91 -8.99 2.63
CA THR A 105 -8.70 -10.34 3.17
C THR A 105 -7.58 -10.31 4.19
N THR A 106 -7.86 -10.67 5.44
CA THR A 106 -6.78 -10.92 6.43
C THR A 106 -6.22 -12.33 6.21
N VAL A 107 -4.92 -12.41 5.94
CA VAL A 107 -4.19 -13.65 5.69
C VAL A 107 -3.27 -13.95 6.87
N THR A 108 -3.35 -15.18 7.36
CA THR A 108 -2.46 -15.74 8.39
C THR A 108 -1.77 -17.04 7.93
N GLN A 109 -2.27 -17.63 6.84
CA GLN A 109 -1.83 -18.91 6.29
C GLN A 109 -2.20 -19.03 4.81
N THR A 110 -1.52 -19.91 4.10
CA THR A 110 -1.86 -20.37 2.75
C THR A 110 -3.08 -21.29 2.76
N GLY A 111 -3.61 -21.59 1.57
CA GLY A 111 -4.76 -22.48 1.38
C GLY A 111 -4.53 -23.93 1.82
N ASP A 112 -3.28 -24.37 1.98
CA ASP A 112 -2.94 -25.69 2.51
C ASP A 112 -2.77 -25.75 4.04
N GLY A 113 -2.91 -24.60 4.72
CA GLY A 113 -2.79 -24.51 6.18
C GLY A 113 -1.42 -24.06 6.68
N THR A 114 -0.45 -23.83 5.80
CA THR A 114 0.87 -23.36 6.20
C THR A 114 0.80 -21.89 6.63
N ALA A 115 1.24 -21.59 7.86
CA ALA A 115 1.32 -20.19 8.33
C ALA A 115 2.21 -19.36 7.40
N ILE A 116 1.84 -18.10 7.17
CA ILE A 116 2.62 -17.19 6.33
C ILE A 116 2.65 -15.79 6.94
N THR A 117 3.84 -15.21 7.08
CA THR A 117 4.03 -13.85 7.60
C THR A 117 4.00 -12.81 6.48
N TYR A 118 3.96 -11.53 6.88
CA TYR A 118 4.13 -10.41 5.94
C TYR A 118 5.46 -10.49 5.19
N GLU A 119 6.56 -10.74 5.89
CA GLU A 119 7.89 -10.84 5.30
C GLU A 119 8.01 -12.04 4.34
N GLU A 120 7.34 -13.15 4.64
CA GLU A 120 7.27 -14.30 3.73
C GLU A 120 6.43 -13.97 2.48
N LEU A 121 5.31 -13.25 2.62
CA LEU A 121 4.54 -12.74 1.47
C LEU A 121 5.35 -11.79 0.58
N LEU A 122 6.23 -10.96 1.15
CA LEU A 122 7.12 -10.10 0.36
C LEU A 122 8.18 -10.87 -0.43
N ASN A 123 8.54 -12.08 0.01
CA ASN A 123 9.49 -12.96 -0.66
C ASN A 123 8.83 -14.04 -1.51
N PHE A 124 7.49 -14.15 -1.43
CA PHE A 124 6.72 -15.16 -2.15
C PHE A 124 6.88 -14.96 -3.66
N ASP A 125 7.22 -16.04 -4.37
CA ASP A 125 7.24 -16.06 -5.83
C ASP A 125 5.82 -16.35 -6.32
N GLY A 126 5.05 -15.30 -6.61
CA GLY A 126 3.65 -15.45 -6.95
C GLY A 126 3.06 -14.32 -7.80
N HIS A 127 1.79 -14.48 -8.14
CA HIS A 127 1.03 -13.44 -8.83
C HIS A 127 -0.42 -13.43 -8.35
N ALA A 128 -1.04 -12.26 -8.38
CA ALA A 128 -2.45 -12.08 -8.10
C ALA A 128 -3.27 -12.12 -9.40
N ASN A 129 -4.41 -12.79 -9.35
CA ASN A 129 -5.42 -12.86 -10.41
C ASN A 129 -6.75 -12.37 -9.88
N VAL A 130 -7.46 -11.57 -10.68
CA VAL A 130 -8.87 -11.23 -10.47
C VAL A 130 -9.67 -11.73 -11.67
N HIS A 131 -10.69 -12.54 -11.39
CA HIS A 131 -11.52 -13.22 -12.39
C HIS A 131 -12.77 -12.40 -12.74
N LEU A 132 -13.30 -12.59 -13.96
CA LEU A 132 -14.50 -11.88 -14.41
C LEU A 132 -15.72 -12.19 -13.53
N SER A 133 -15.97 -13.47 -13.23
CA SER A 133 -17.06 -13.90 -12.36
C SER A 133 -16.89 -15.36 -11.92
N SER A 134 -17.68 -15.81 -10.94
CA SER A 134 -17.73 -17.21 -10.50
C SER A 134 -18.13 -18.21 -11.59
N THR A 135 -18.78 -17.75 -12.67
CA THR A 135 -19.15 -18.57 -13.83
C THR A 135 -18.18 -18.43 -15.00
N ALA A 136 -17.23 -17.49 -14.93
CA ALA A 136 -16.24 -17.20 -15.96
C ALA A 136 -14.81 -17.16 -15.37
N MET A 137 -14.46 -18.18 -14.57
CA MET A 137 -13.16 -18.28 -13.88
C MET A 137 -11.94 -18.31 -14.80
N SER A 138 -12.08 -18.65 -16.09
CA SER A 138 -10.96 -18.61 -17.05
C SER A 138 -10.70 -17.22 -17.62
N THR A 139 -11.60 -16.26 -17.40
CA THR A 139 -11.45 -14.88 -17.89
C THR A 139 -10.91 -14.03 -16.77
N LEU A 140 -9.71 -13.46 -16.96
CA LEU A 140 -9.09 -12.54 -16.01
C LEU A 140 -9.40 -11.11 -16.41
N ILE A 141 -9.72 -10.27 -15.43
CA ILE A 141 -9.93 -8.83 -15.62
C ILE A 141 -8.71 -8.02 -15.18
N ALA A 142 -7.98 -8.48 -14.16
CA ALA A 142 -6.74 -7.87 -13.69
C ALA A 142 -5.72 -8.92 -13.23
N GLN A 143 -4.43 -8.67 -13.42
CA GLN A 143 -3.34 -9.57 -13.06
C GLN A 143 -2.04 -8.83 -12.76
N GLY A 144 -1.26 -9.30 -11.78
CA GLY A 144 0.06 -8.74 -11.48
C GLY A 144 0.94 -9.65 -10.65
N ASN A 145 2.25 -9.60 -10.91
CA ASN A 145 3.26 -10.25 -10.07
C ASN A 145 3.34 -9.60 -8.69
N ILE A 146 3.58 -10.39 -7.65
CA ILE A 146 3.71 -9.95 -6.25
C ILE A 146 4.96 -10.57 -5.61
N GLY A 147 5.37 -10.03 -4.47
CA GLY A 147 6.51 -10.55 -3.72
C GLY A 147 7.83 -10.46 -4.51
N SER A 148 8.59 -11.55 -4.55
CA SER A 148 9.97 -11.54 -5.05
C SER A 148 10.10 -11.39 -6.57
N ASN A 149 9.05 -11.70 -7.33
CA ASN A 149 9.04 -11.62 -8.79
C ASN A 149 8.36 -10.34 -9.33
N ALA A 150 7.93 -9.44 -8.42
CA ALA A 150 7.33 -8.18 -8.80
C ALA A 150 8.38 -7.18 -9.29
N SER A 151 8.10 -6.51 -10.42
CA SER A 151 8.89 -5.36 -10.83
C SER A 151 8.70 -4.21 -9.85
N SER A 152 9.79 -3.73 -9.25
CA SER A 152 9.80 -2.71 -8.19
C SER A 152 9.34 -1.33 -8.68
N ASN A 153 8.04 -1.08 -8.84
CA ASN A 153 7.54 0.20 -9.35
C ASN A 153 6.63 1.00 -8.40
N MET A 154 6.65 0.72 -7.09
CA MET A 154 6.12 1.64 -6.07
C MET A 154 7.04 1.69 -4.83
N PRO A 155 7.43 2.90 -4.35
CA PRO A 155 8.16 3.07 -3.10
C PRO A 155 7.40 2.47 -1.92
N ASN A 156 8.10 1.65 -1.15
CA ASN A 156 7.70 1.15 0.17
C ASN A 156 7.93 2.27 1.20
N ASP A 157 7.18 3.36 1.12
CA ASP A 157 7.13 4.32 2.22
C ASP A 157 5.98 5.32 2.04
N SER A 158 5.02 5.31 2.97
CA SER A 158 4.13 6.47 3.18
C SER A 158 4.62 7.32 4.35
N ASN A 159 5.93 7.41 4.56
CA ASN A 159 6.59 8.45 5.32
C ASN A 159 7.21 9.50 4.37
N PRO A 160 6.68 10.73 4.31
CA PRO A 160 7.29 11.81 3.53
C PRO A 160 8.67 12.27 4.06
N ASP A 161 9.16 11.74 5.19
CA ASP A 161 10.37 12.23 5.86
C ASP A 161 11.62 11.33 5.74
N ASN A 162 11.73 10.49 4.71
CA ASN A 162 13.01 9.83 4.43
C ASN A 162 14.02 10.78 3.76
N ASN A 163 14.56 11.71 4.56
CA ASN A 163 15.85 12.32 4.26
C ASN A 163 16.93 11.25 4.49
N ASN A 164 17.32 10.58 3.39
CA ASN A 164 18.50 9.72 3.34
C ASN A 164 19.74 10.50 3.83
N ASN A 165 20.03 10.37 5.11
CA ASN A 165 21.33 10.67 5.69
C ASN A 165 21.66 9.64 6.76
N ASP A 166 21.78 8.39 6.35
CA ASP A 166 22.56 7.37 7.04
C ASP A 166 23.97 7.36 6.43
N GLY A 167 24.78 8.31 6.92
CA GLY A 167 26.21 8.28 6.72
C GLY A 167 26.84 7.03 7.35
N TYR A 168 27.51 6.25 6.50
CA TYR A 168 28.77 5.55 6.78
C TYR A 168 29.66 5.60 5.53
#